data_AF-A0A382QVL8-F1
#
_entry.id   AF-A0A382QVL8-F1
#
_cell.length_a   1.000
_cell.length_b   1.000
_cell.length_c   1.000
_cell.angle_alpha   90.00
_cell.angle_beta   90.00
_cell.angle_gamma   90.00
#
_symmetry.space_group_name_H-M   'P 1'
#
loop_
_entity.id
_entity.type
_entity.pdbx_description
1 polymer ?
#
loop_
_entity_poly.entity_id
_entity_poly.type
_entity_poly.pdbx_seq_one_letter_code
_entity_poly.pdbx_strand_id
1 'polypeptide(L)' 'MDMIGSDSIAILPTASIIVRNRDVEFPFRPDSDFFYLTGYPEPEAVLVLIPDGKEGESILFCRERDEKMEAWHGRR' A
#
# COMPACT_ATOMS: atom_id res chain seq x y z
N MET A 1 -12.16 -11.88 8.85
CA MET A 1 -11.29 -10.89 9.52
C MET A 1 -11.25 -11.16 11.03
N ASP A 2 -11.40 -12.42 11.42
CA ASP A 2 -11.92 -12.78 12.73
C ASP A 2 -10.87 -12.58 13.83
N MET A 3 -9.59 -12.60 13.46
CA MET A 3 -8.46 -12.32 14.35
C MET A 3 -8.31 -10.85 14.73
N ILE A 4 -8.87 -9.90 13.95
CA ILE A 4 -8.78 -8.46 14.25
C ILE A 4 -9.73 -8.10 15.41
N GLY A 5 -10.82 -8.85 15.58
CA GLY A 5 -11.85 -8.56 16.59
C GLY A 5 -12.85 -7.50 16.15
N SER A 6 -13.96 -7.40 16.88
CA SER A 6 -14.97 -6.36 16.69
C SER A 6 -14.49 -5.01 17.23
N ASP A 7 -15.12 -3.93 16.78
CA ASP A 7 -14.82 -2.53 17.09
C ASP A 7 -13.34 -2.17 16.88
N SER A 8 -12.71 -2.80 15.89
CA SER A 8 -11.26 -2.71 15.65
C SER A 8 -10.96 -2.37 14.20
N ILE A 9 -9.75 -1.87 13.94
CA ILE A 9 -9.26 -1.53 12.60
C ILE A 9 -7.80 -1.95 12.47
N ALA A 10 -7.43 -2.55 11.34
CA ALA A 10 -6.03 -2.83 11.02
C ALA A 10 -5.56 -1.90 9.90
N ILE A 11 -4.40 -1.29 10.09
CA ILE A 11 -3.77 -0.37 9.14
C ILE A 11 -2.40 -0.92 8.80
N LEU A 12 -2.19 -1.25 7.52
CA LEU A 12 -0.97 -1.85 7.03
C LEU A 12 -0.39 -0.97 5.91
N PRO A 13 0.64 -0.16 6.19
CA PRO A 13 1.36 0.54 5.13
C PRO A 13 2.28 -0.42 4.36
N THR A 14 2.51 -0.14 3.07
CA THR A 14 3.60 -0.77 2.32
C THR A 14 4.97 -0.21 2.75
N ALA A 15 6.05 -0.77 2.20
CA ALA A 15 7.40 -0.29 2.46
C ALA A 15 7.63 1.14 1.92
N SER A 16 8.57 1.85 2.52
CA SER A 16 9.03 3.15 1.99
C SER A 16 10.09 2.97 0.90
N ILE A 17 10.21 3.96 0.02
CA ILE A 17 11.31 4.04 -0.94
C ILE A 17 12.61 4.30 -0.18
N ILE A 18 13.67 3.56 -0.52
CA ILE A 18 14.98 3.67 0.12
C ILE A 18 15.99 4.29 -0.85
N VAL A 19 16.57 5.41 -0.44
CA VAL A 19 17.65 6.08 -1.18
C VAL A 19 18.95 5.27 -1.06
N ARG A 20 19.56 4.96 -2.20
CA ARG A 20 20.88 4.34 -2.29
C ARG A 20 21.99 5.38 -2.22
N ASN A 21 21.93 6.39 -3.08
CA ASN A 21 22.92 7.46 -3.15
C ASN A 21 22.37 8.71 -3.84
N ARG A 22 22.39 9.88 -3.18
CA ARG A 22 21.79 11.13 -3.69
C ARG A 22 20.34 10.92 -4.17
N ASP A 23 20.11 11.00 -5.47
CA ASP A 23 18.82 10.89 -6.16
C ASP A 23 18.58 9.47 -6.73
N VAL A 24 19.46 8.52 -6.44
CA VAL A 24 19.32 7.13 -6.87
C VAL A 24 18.70 6.29 -5.76
N GLU A 25 17.60 5.62 -6.07
CA GLU A 25 16.87 4.71 -5.19
C GLU A 25 17.32 3.25 -5.39
N PHE A 26 17.14 2.42 -4.37
CA PHE A 26 17.14 0.96 -4.57
C PHE A 26 15.88 0.53 -5.31
N PRO A 27 15.89 -0.64 -6.00
CA PRO A 27 14.66 -1.24 -6.50
C PRO A 27 13.63 -1.36 -5.38
N PHE A 28 12.43 -0.85 -5.62
CA PHE A 28 11.37 -0.91 -4.63
C PHE A 28 11.01 -2.38 -4.34
N ARG A 29 10.84 -2.68 -3.05
CA ARG A 29 10.36 -3.97 -2.57
C ARG A 29 9.22 -3.69 -1.59
N PRO A 30 7.98 -4.12 -1.87
CA PRO A 30 6.87 -3.91 -0.96
C PRO A 30 7.09 -4.69 0.35
N ASP A 31 6.43 -4.23 1.41
CA ASP A 31 6.40 -4.96 2.67
C ASP A 31 5.74 -6.33 2.45
N SER A 32 6.25 -7.37 3.12
CA SER A 32 5.83 -8.75 2.83
C SER A 32 4.40 -9.02 3.29
N ASP A 33 3.98 -8.51 4.44
CA ASP A 33 2.64 -8.73 4.98
C ASP A 33 1.61 -7.91 4.20
N PHE A 34 1.96 -6.66 3.89
CA PHE A 34 1.17 -5.83 2.99
C PHE A 34 0.99 -6.50 1.62
N PHE A 35 2.08 -6.97 1.01
CA PHE A 35 2.05 -7.58 -0.32
C PHE A 35 1.31 -8.92 -0.31
N TYR A 36 1.42 -9.71 0.76
CA TYR A 36 0.67 -10.95 0.91
C TYR A 36 -0.84 -10.72 0.88
N LEU A 37 -1.32 -9.67 1.54
CA LEU A 37 -2.75 -9.38 1.65
C LEU A 37 -3.32 -8.63 0.44
N THR A 38 -2.49 -7.86 -0.29
CA THR A 38 -2.95 -6.96 -1.36
C THR A 38 -2.51 -7.38 -2.76
N GLY A 39 -1.36 -8.06 -2.88
CA GLY A 39 -0.66 -8.21 -4.16
C GLY A 39 -0.23 -6.89 -4.81
N TYR A 40 -0.32 -5.75 -4.11
CA TYR A 40 -0.11 -4.42 -4.66
C TYR A 40 1.38 -4.05 -4.65
N PRO A 41 2.04 -3.82 -5.80
CA PRO A 41 3.49 -3.75 -5.89
C PRO A 41 4.08 -2.34 -5.76
N GLU A 42 3.27 -1.31 -5.53
CA GLU A 42 3.72 0.09 -5.57
C GLU A 42 3.95 0.71 -4.18
N PRO A 43 4.84 1.71 -4.08
CA PRO A 43 5.04 2.49 -2.86
C PRO A 43 3.87 3.44 -2.60
N GLU A 44 3.89 4.11 -1.43
CA GLU A 44 2.89 5.11 -1.03
C GLU A 44 1.46 4.55 -1.03
N ALA A 45 1.32 3.34 -0.49
CA ALA A 45 0.05 2.65 -0.36
C ALA A 45 -0.20 2.16 1.07
N VAL A 46 -1.48 2.15 1.47
CA VAL A 46 -1.93 1.71 2.80
C VAL A 46 -3.20 0.89 2.65
N LEU A 47 -3.18 -0.32 3.19
CA LEU A 47 -4.35 -1.18 3.34
C LEU A 47 -5.01 -0.91 4.69
N VAL A 48 -6.32 -0.70 4.67
CA VAL A 48 -7.15 -0.54 5.87
C VAL A 48 -8.22 -1.64 5.87
N LEU A 49 -8.29 -2.41 6.96
CA LEU A 49 -9.26 -3.49 7.15
C LEU A 49 -10.20 -3.13 8.31
N ILE A 50 -11.50 -3.11 8.02
CA ILE A 50 -12.57 -2.74 8.95
C ILE A 50 -13.55 -3.92 9.06
N PRO A 51 -13.40 -4.81 10.07
CA PRO A 51 -14.23 -6.00 10.22
C PRO A 51 -15.73 -5.69 10.31
N ASP A 52 -16.10 -4.60 11.00
CA ASP A 52 -17.49 -4.19 11.20
C ASP A 52 -18.03 -3.23 10.13
N GLY A 53 -17.28 -3.04 9.03
CA GLY A 53 -17.76 -2.32 7.86
C GLY A 53 -18.94 -3.05 7.20
N LYS A 54 -19.63 -2.39 6.26
CA LYS A 54 -20.71 -3.03 5.48
C LYS A 54 -20.12 -4.21 4.69
N GLU A 55 -20.23 -5.42 5.24
CA GLU A 55 -19.71 -6.69 4.71
C GLU A 55 -18.21 -6.96 4.94
N GLY A 56 -17.56 -6.28 5.90
CA GLY A 56 -16.12 -6.43 6.16
C GLY A 56 -15.29 -5.65 5.14
N GLU A 57 -15.26 -4.33 5.30
CA GLU A 57 -14.64 -3.41 4.35
C GLU A 57 -13.11 -3.57 4.31
N SER A 58 -12.56 -3.60 3.10
CA SER A 58 -11.14 -3.40 2.83
C SER A 58 -10.97 -2.19 1.93
N ILE A 59 -10.12 -1.26 2.35
CA ILE A 59 -9.86 -0.01 1.64
C ILE A 59 -8.37 0.04 1.34
N LEU A 60 -8.02 0.19 0.07
CA LEU A 60 -6.64 0.42 -0.36
C LEU A 60 -6.49 1.88 -0.77
N PHE A 61 -5.69 2.62 -0.02
CA PHE A 61 -5.21 3.93 -0.42
C PHE A 61 -3.95 3.74 -1.25
N CYS A 62 -3.90 4.37 -2.43
CA CYS A 62 -2.75 4.37 -3.32
C CYS A 62 -2.62 5.74 -4.00
N ARG A 63 -1.53 5.91 -4.76
CA ARG A 63 -1.29 7.14 -5.51
C ARG A 63 -2.38 7.35 -6.56
N GLU A 64 -2.83 8.60 -6.67
CA GLU A 64 -3.71 8.99 -7.75
C GLU A 64 -3.00 8.88 -9.10
N ARG A 65 -3.81 8.66 -10.12
CA ARG A 65 -3.38 8.68 -11.51
C ARG A 65 -2.92 10.09 -11.90
N ASP A 66 -1.73 10.20 -12.45
CA ASP A 66 -1.14 11.48 -12.88
C ASP A 66 -0.34 11.27 -14.16
N GLU A 67 -0.91 11.69 -15.29
CA GLU A 67 -0.34 11.48 -16.63
C GLU A 67 1.07 12.08 -16.77
N LYS A 68 1.34 13.21 -16.11
CA LYS A 68 2.64 13.86 -16.18
C LYS A 68 3.67 13.03 -15.43
N MET A 69 3.33 12.52 -14.25
CA MET A 69 4.24 11.70 -13.46
C MET A 69 4.44 10.31 -14.07
N GLU A 70 3.40 9.73 -14.67
CA GLU A 70 3.47 8.42 -15.31
C GLU A 70 4.44 8.38 -16.49
N ALA A 71 4.59 9.50 -17.21
CA ALA A 71 5.57 9.64 -18.28
C ALA A 71 7.02 9.49 -17.80
N TRP A 72 7.31 9.84 -16.54
CA TRP A 72 8.65 9.79 -15.95
C TRP A 72 8.88 8.54 -15.09
N HIS A 73 7.88 8.13 -14.31
CA HIS A 73 8.02 7.11 -13.26
C HIS A 73 7.33 5.78 -13.59
N GLY A 74 6.73 5.68 -14.78
CA GLY A 74 5.91 4.54 -15.16
C GLY A 74 4.47 4.67 -14.67
N ARG A 75 3.61 3.79 -15.18
CA ARG A 75 2.18 3.78 -14.85
C ARG A 75 1.96 3.47 -13.37
N ARG A 76 0.85 4.01 -12.85
CA ARG A 76 0.29 3.76 -11.52
C ARG A 76 -1.02 3.00 -11.65
#